data_AF-A0A520C2L8-F1
#
_entry.id   AF-A0A520C2L8-F1
#
_cell.length_a   1.000
_cell.length_b   1.000
_cell.length_c   1.000
_cell.angle_alpha   90.00
_cell.angle_beta   90.00
_cell.angle_gamma   90.00
#
_symmetry.space_group_name_H-M   'P 1'
#
loop_
_entity.id
_entity.type
_entity.pdbx_description
1 polymer ?
#
loop_
_entity_poly.entity_id
_entity_poly.type
_entity_poly.pdbx_seq_one_letter_code
_entity_poly.pdbx_strand_id
1 'polypeptide(L)'
;MKKLLTLIIMLNVYGFTYAQKKLVKDIDFDGKMDTVYIDETDYKIVCRLSTQNFKKLKSNEIETAGDNTYIEAKKNGFEIRVNWMRAGYACQFRYEKNEKRIRVIGMTEYAFGNAANDGSGEASINLLTGDYIGNWHYYDHLANNEKGELVKIPTIKAKMPLKKIYLEDFDEGQYYAMTDKFSPLVEKHEDLERKRRAKR
;
A
#
# COMPACT_ATOMS: atom_id res chain seq x y z
N MET A 1 39.70 4.38 36.51
CA MET A 1 39.56 5.05 35.20
C MET A 1 39.44 4.08 34.03
N LYS A 2 40.39 3.15 33.81
CA LYS A 2 40.31 2.17 32.69
C LYS A 2 39.01 1.35 32.65
N LYS A 3 38.55 0.82 33.80
CA LYS A 3 37.29 0.05 33.91
C LYS A 3 36.03 0.86 33.57
N LEU A 4 36.03 2.16 33.88
CA LEU A 4 34.92 3.07 33.58
C LEU A 4 34.85 3.38 32.08
N LEU A 5 36.02 3.53 31.45
CA LEU A 5 36.14 3.73 30.01
C LEU A 5 35.64 2.50 29.22
N THR A 6 35.96 1.28 29.68
CA THR A 6 35.46 0.04 29.08
C THR A 6 33.94 -0.10 29.17
N LEU A 7 33.34 0.32 30.29
CA LEU A 7 31.88 0.30 30.49
C LEU A 7 31.17 1.28 29.54
N ILE A 8 31.72 2.49 29.38
CA ILE A 8 31.19 3.49 28.44
C ILE A 8 31.26 2.98 26.99
N ILE A 9 32.37 2.34 26.61
CA ILE A 9 32.51 1.77 25.27
C ILE A 9 31.50 0.64 25.04
N MET A 10 31.30 -0.27 26.00
CA MET A 10 30.28 -1.31 25.87
C MET A 10 28.86 -0.73 25.76
N LEU A 11 28.50 0.24 26.60
CA LEU A 11 27.19 0.91 26.56
C LEU A 11 26.91 1.60 25.20
N ASN A 12 27.93 2.15 24.54
CA ASN A 12 27.79 2.76 23.22
C ASN A 12 27.56 1.71 22.12
N VAL A 13 28.13 0.51 22.22
CA VAL A 13 27.96 -0.55 21.19
C VAL A 13 26.54 -1.13 21.22
N TYR A 14 25.91 -1.25 22.39
CA TYR A 14 24.53 -1.74 22.52
C TYR A 14 23.45 -0.71 22.16
N GLY A 15 23.79 0.59 22.11
CA GLY A 15 22.82 1.66 21.82
C GLY A 15 22.39 1.75 20.35
N PHE A 16 23.16 1.16 19.42
CA PHE A 16 22.89 1.26 17.98
C PHE A 16 21.93 0.19 17.43
N THR A 17 21.56 -0.84 18.22
CA THR A 17 20.83 -2.01 17.71
C THR A 17 19.30 -1.92 17.79
N TYR A 18 18.73 -0.79 18.26
CA TYR A 18 17.28 -0.59 18.40
C TYR A 18 16.74 0.60 17.59
N ALA A 19 17.40 0.95 16.48
CA ALA A 19 16.92 2.02 15.62
C ALA A 19 15.75 1.54 14.76
N GLN A 20 14.53 1.99 15.10
CA GLN A 20 13.35 1.83 14.27
C GLN A 20 13.64 2.29 12.82
N LYS A 21 13.30 1.45 11.85
CA LYS A 21 13.50 1.76 10.43
C LYS A 21 12.60 2.93 10.04
N LYS A 22 13.20 4.06 9.70
CA LYS A 22 12.52 5.28 9.28
C LYS A 22 12.95 5.72 7.89
N LEU A 23 12.01 6.18 7.09
CA LEU A 23 12.28 6.97 5.90
C LEU A 23 12.69 8.38 6.32
N VAL A 24 13.77 8.90 5.75
CA VAL A 24 14.22 10.28 5.89
C VAL A 24 14.19 10.94 4.51
N LYS A 25 13.35 11.95 4.32
CA LYS A 25 13.11 12.61 3.02
C LYS A 25 12.45 13.96 3.25
N ASP A 26 12.73 14.95 2.42
CA ASP A 26 11.95 16.19 2.33
C ASP A 26 10.57 15.89 1.69
N ILE A 27 9.53 15.82 2.52
CA ILE A 27 8.15 15.45 2.14
C ILE A 27 7.31 16.70 1.88
N ASP A 28 7.54 17.78 2.62
CA ASP A 28 6.79 19.03 2.52
C ASP A 28 7.44 20.12 1.64
N PHE A 29 8.61 19.82 1.09
CA PHE A 29 9.35 20.62 0.11
C PHE A 29 9.86 21.95 0.67
N ASP A 30 10.25 21.98 1.96
CA ASP A 30 10.88 23.14 2.60
C ASP A 30 12.42 23.08 2.63
N GLY A 31 13.02 22.03 2.08
CA GLY A 31 14.46 21.81 2.05
C GLY A 31 15.04 21.20 3.34
N LYS A 32 14.21 20.88 4.33
CA LYS A 32 14.60 20.14 5.54
C LYS A 32 14.09 18.71 5.48
N MET A 33 14.78 17.81 6.16
CA MET A 33 14.44 16.39 6.14
C MET A 33 13.33 16.06 7.12
N ASP A 34 12.30 15.39 6.62
CA ASP A 34 11.19 14.84 7.40
C ASP A 34 11.42 13.36 7.71
N THR A 35 10.58 12.81 8.59
CA THR A 35 10.60 11.38 8.87
C THR A 35 9.24 10.74 8.69
N VAL A 36 9.22 9.53 8.13
CA VAL A 36 8.05 8.65 8.03
C VAL A 36 8.44 7.27 8.54
N TYR A 37 7.64 6.67 9.43
CA TYR A 37 7.88 5.32 9.95
C TYR A 37 6.56 4.66 10.37
N ILE A 38 6.57 3.34 10.56
CA ILE A 38 5.45 2.59 11.15
C ILE A 38 5.72 2.47 12.64
N ASP A 39 4.83 2.99 13.49
CA ASP A 39 4.85 2.74 14.93
C ASP A 39 4.53 1.26 15.19
N GLU A 40 5.52 0.47 15.60
CA GLU A 40 5.40 -0.99 15.78
C GLU A 40 4.55 -1.36 17.00
N THR A 41 4.20 -0.40 17.87
CA THR A 41 3.30 -0.63 19.01
C THR A 41 1.84 -0.38 18.64
N ASP A 42 1.59 0.73 17.94
CA ASP A 42 0.22 1.15 17.59
C ASP A 42 -0.20 0.74 16.16
N TYR A 43 0.71 0.17 15.37
CA TYR A 43 0.54 -0.13 13.93
C TYR A 43 0.04 1.06 13.11
N LYS A 44 0.64 2.23 13.34
CA LYS A 44 0.26 3.51 12.69
C LYS A 44 1.38 4.07 11.85
N ILE A 45 1.03 4.70 10.72
CA ILE A 45 1.97 5.55 10.00
C ILE A 45 2.19 6.81 10.83
N VAL A 46 3.45 7.13 11.11
CA VAL A 46 3.83 8.36 11.79
C VAL A 46 4.67 9.22 10.85
N CYS A 47 4.19 10.42 10.56
CA CYS A 47 4.93 11.45 9.86
C CYS A 47 5.34 12.57 10.81
N ARG A 48 6.54 13.13 10.61
CA ARG A 48 7.01 14.32 11.32
C ARG A 48 7.58 15.30 10.29
N LEU A 49 6.85 16.38 10.07
CA LEU A 49 7.14 17.38 9.04
C LEU A 49 7.85 18.60 9.64
N SER A 50 8.87 19.10 8.96
CA SER A 50 9.66 20.28 9.31
C SER A 50 8.79 21.54 9.36
N THR A 51 7.87 21.72 8.40
CA THR A 51 6.91 22.85 8.37
C THR A 51 5.90 22.82 9.51
N GLN A 52 5.80 21.69 10.23
CA GLN A 52 4.91 21.50 11.37
C GLN A 52 5.67 21.26 12.68
N ASN A 53 6.89 21.78 12.78
CA ASN A 53 7.74 21.68 13.97
C ASN A 53 7.94 20.22 14.43
N PHE A 54 7.96 19.28 13.48
CA PHE A 54 8.10 17.84 13.71
C PHE A 54 7.05 17.26 14.66
N LYS A 55 5.84 17.85 14.73
CA LYS A 55 4.69 17.24 15.41
C LYS A 55 4.39 15.88 14.77
N LYS A 56 4.03 14.89 15.60
CA LYS A 56 3.60 13.58 15.13
C LYS A 56 2.22 13.70 14.47
N LEU A 57 2.17 13.48 13.16
CA LEU A 57 0.95 13.19 12.41
C LEU A 57 0.81 11.67 12.37
N LYS A 58 -0.32 11.14 12.83
CA LYS A 58 -0.55 9.69 12.93
C LYS A 58 -1.75 9.32 12.07
N SER A 59 -1.66 8.18 11.37
CA SER A 59 -2.84 7.52 10.82
C SER A 59 -3.68 6.85 11.91
N ASN A 60 -4.83 6.31 11.51
CA ASN A 60 -5.47 5.24 12.27
C ASN A 60 -4.65 3.95 12.15
N GLU A 61 -5.02 2.95 12.95
CA GLU A 61 -4.38 1.64 12.96
C GLU A 61 -4.50 0.94 11.60
N ILE A 62 -3.44 0.23 11.21
CA ILE A 62 -3.40 -0.64 10.04
C ILE A 62 -3.37 -2.07 10.58
N GLU A 63 -4.52 -2.72 10.60
CA GLU A 63 -4.72 -4.00 11.30
C GLU A 63 -3.81 -5.11 10.76
N THR A 64 -3.54 -5.12 9.45
CA THR A 64 -2.65 -6.12 8.82
C THR A 64 -1.18 -5.75 8.86
N ALA A 65 -0.79 -4.67 9.56
CA ALA A 65 0.59 -4.27 9.65
C ALA A 65 1.42 -5.21 10.53
N GLY A 66 2.69 -5.38 10.17
CA GLY A 66 3.64 -6.27 10.81
C GLY A 66 4.93 -6.34 10.00
N ASP A 67 5.64 -7.47 10.07
CA ASP A 67 6.92 -7.68 9.35
C ASP A 67 6.78 -7.61 7.81
N ASN A 68 5.56 -7.77 7.30
CA ASN A 68 5.16 -7.64 5.91
C ASN A 68 5.00 -6.19 5.44
N THR A 69 5.13 -5.22 6.35
CA THR A 69 4.77 -3.82 6.12
C THR A 69 5.99 -2.93 6.06
N TYR A 70 6.03 -2.05 5.07
CA TYR A 70 7.18 -1.18 4.87
C TYR A 70 6.81 0.15 4.23
N ILE A 71 7.65 1.15 4.49
CA ILE A 71 7.56 2.48 3.88
C ILE A 71 8.66 2.63 2.84
N GLU A 72 8.27 3.09 1.66
CA GLU A 72 9.18 3.36 0.55
C GLU A 72 9.11 4.82 0.12
N ALA A 73 10.27 5.41 -0.22
CA ALA A 73 10.34 6.75 -0.79
C ALA A 73 9.74 6.77 -2.20
N LYS A 74 8.92 7.78 -2.51
CA LYS A 74 8.51 8.09 -3.89
C LYS A 74 8.96 9.48 -4.28
N LYS A 75 8.95 9.77 -5.60
CA LYS A 75 9.33 11.08 -6.12
C LYS A 75 8.58 12.22 -5.39
N ASN A 76 7.25 12.08 -5.30
CA ASN A 76 6.35 13.09 -4.75
C ASN A 76 5.76 12.68 -3.37
N GLY A 77 6.53 12.02 -2.51
CA GLY A 77 6.09 11.63 -1.17
C GLY A 77 6.62 10.26 -0.78
N PHE A 78 5.74 9.38 -0.32
CA PHE A 78 6.09 8.02 0.09
C PHE A 78 4.92 7.07 -0.20
N GLU A 79 5.14 5.78 -0.03
CA GLU A 79 4.06 4.81 0.02
C GLU A 79 4.24 3.87 1.21
N ILE A 80 3.13 3.38 1.73
CA ILE A 80 3.10 2.18 2.55
C ILE A 80 2.84 0.99 1.64
N ARG A 81 3.50 -0.14 1.91
CA ARG A 81 3.23 -1.42 1.29
C ARG A 81 2.98 -2.46 2.36
N VAL A 82 1.97 -3.30 2.12
CA VAL A 82 1.62 -4.45 2.95
C VAL A 82 1.65 -5.67 2.04
N ASN A 83 2.70 -6.47 2.15
CA ASN A 83 2.97 -7.56 1.22
C ASN A 83 2.89 -8.92 1.90
N TRP A 84 1.83 -9.67 1.59
CA TRP A 84 1.75 -11.07 1.94
C TRP A 84 2.32 -11.95 0.84
N MET A 85 2.49 -13.24 1.13
CA MET A 85 3.08 -14.21 0.21
C MET A 85 2.35 -14.28 -1.14
N ARG A 86 1.02 -14.08 -1.15
CA ARG A 86 0.17 -14.26 -2.33
C ARG A 86 -0.72 -13.07 -2.68
N ALA A 87 -0.74 -12.04 -1.85
CA ALA A 87 -1.51 -10.84 -2.11
C ALA A 87 -0.88 -9.67 -1.36
N GLY A 88 -1.24 -8.46 -1.74
CA GLY A 88 -0.77 -7.28 -1.03
C GLY A 88 -1.25 -6.01 -1.69
N TYR A 89 -0.98 -4.90 -1.01
CA TYR A 89 -1.37 -3.60 -1.48
C TYR A 89 -0.35 -2.53 -1.15
N ALA A 90 -0.48 -1.39 -1.82
CA ALA A 90 0.27 -0.19 -1.53
C ALA A 90 -0.66 1.02 -1.53
N CYS A 91 -0.43 1.96 -0.62
CA CYS A 91 -1.09 3.27 -0.60
C CYS A 91 -0.04 4.36 -0.73
N GLN A 92 -0.15 5.19 -1.77
CA GLN A 92 0.77 6.28 -2.04
C GLN A 92 0.27 7.58 -1.39
N PHE A 93 1.16 8.25 -0.67
CA PHE A 93 0.92 9.49 0.05
C PHE A 93 1.72 10.65 -0.53
N ARG A 94 1.12 11.84 -0.55
CA ARG A 94 1.76 13.09 -0.96
C ARG A 94 1.31 14.25 -0.11
N TYR A 95 2.23 15.15 0.23
CA TYR A 95 1.90 16.41 0.90
C TYR A 95 1.12 17.36 -0.03
N GLU A 96 -0.02 17.87 0.44
CA GLU A 96 -0.80 18.93 -0.20
C GLU A 96 -0.51 20.27 0.48
N LYS A 97 0.31 21.11 -0.18
CA LYS A 97 0.78 22.40 0.35
C LYS A 97 -0.35 23.35 0.78
N ASN A 98 -1.46 23.37 0.05
CA ASN A 98 -2.58 24.27 0.34
C ASN A 98 -3.29 23.91 1.65
N GLU A 99 -3.42 22.61 1.90
CA GLU A 99 -4.12 22.07 3.09
C GLU A 99 -3.16 21.82 4.25
N LYS A 100 -1.85 21.83 3.97
CA LYS A 100 -0.78 21.45 4.89
C LYS A 100 -0.99 20.06 5.49
N ARG A 101 -1.51 19.13 4.69
CA ARG A 101 -1.82 17.74 5.08
C ARG A 101 -1.22 16.75 4.09
N ILE A 102 -1.00 15.53 4.55
CA ILE A 102 -0.56 14.42 3.70
C ILE A 102 -1.80 13.69 3.19
N ARG A 103 -1.96 13.56 1.88
CA ARG A 103 -3.12 12.94 1.22
C ARG A 103 -2.74 11.61 0.59
N VAL A 104 -3.64 10.64 0.63
CA VAL A 104 -3.56 9.44 -0.22
C VAL A 104 -3.89 9.80 -1.67
N ILE A 105 -2.98 9.52 -2.59
CA ILE A 105 -3.10 9.89 -4.01
C ILE A 105 -3.24 8.70 -4.95
N GLY A 106 -2.97 7.49 -4.48
CA GLY A 106 -3.13 6.29 -5.27
C GLY A 106 -3.09 5.06 -4.39
N MET A 107 -3.69 3.98 -4.88
CA MET A 107 -3.59 2.66 -4.28
C MET A 107 -3.35 1.62 -5.38
N THR A 108 -2.63 0.56 -5.03
CA THR A 108 -2.39 -0.59 -5.91
C THR A 108 -2.61 -1.87 -5.13
N GLU A 109 -3.08 -2.91 -5.79
CA GLU A 109 -3.22 -4.25 -5.22
C GLU A 109 -2.69 -5.30 -6.18
N TYR A 110 -2.25 -6.42 -5.63
CA TYR A 110 -1.92 -7.62 -6.39
C TYR A 110 -2.45 -8.86 -5.69
N ALA A 111 -2.75 -9.88 -6.48
CA ALA A 111 -3.03 -11.24 -6.02
C ALA A 111 -2.41 -12.25 -6.98
N PHE A 112 -1.67 -13.22 -6.46
CA PHE A 112 -1.07 -14.31 -7.24
C PHE A 112 -1.97 -15.56 -7.27
N GLY A 113 -3.28 -15.40 -7.06
CA GLY A 113 -4.22 -16.51 -6.84
C GLY A 113 -3.98 -17.23 -5.51
N ASN A 114 -4.73 -18.27 -5.21
CA ASN A 114 -4.51 -19.12 -4.04
C ASN A 114 -4.01 -20.53 -4.44
N ALA A 115 -3.79 -21.39 -3.44
CA ALA A 115 -3.39 -22.78 -3.69
C ALA A 115 -4.49 -23.62 -4.37
N ALA A 116 -5.74 -23.15 -4.36
CA ALA A 116 -6.87 -23.73 -5.09
C ALA A 116 -6.93 -23.28 -6.57
N ASN A 117 -5.92 -22.51 -7.02
CA ASN A 117 -5.85 -21.89 -8.34
C ASN A 117 -6.96 -20.86 -8.58
N ASP A 118 -7.30 -20.03 -7.61
CA ASP A 118 -8.22 -18.91 -7.85
C ASP A 118 -7.56 -17.78 -8.67
N GLY A 119 -8.39 -16.87 -9.16
CA GLY A 119 -7.98 -15.74 -10.02
C GLY A 119 -6.79 -14.94 -9.49
N SER A 120 -6.03 -14.36 -10.41
CA SER A 120 -4.80 -13.63 -10.13
C SER A 120 -4.72 -12.35 -10.95
N GLY A 121 -3.97 -11.35 -10.48
CA GLY A 121 -3.83 -10.10 -11.19
C GLY A 121 -3.37 -8.97 -10.31
N GLU A 122 -3.54 -7.78 -10.86
CA GLU A 122 -3.17 -6.53 -10.20
C GLU A 122 -4.15 -5.44 -10.61
N ALA A 123 -4.34 -4.47 -9.72
CA ALA A 123 -5.08 -3.27 -10.04
C ALA A 123 -4.43 -2.03 -9.42
N SER A 124 -4.79 -0.89 -9.99
CA SER A 124 -4.36 0.42 -9.50
C SER A 124 -5.48 1.43 -9.64
N ILE A 125 -5.51 2.39 -8.73
CA ILE A 125 -6.34 3.56 -8.81
C ILE A 125 -5.53 4.84 -8.61
N ASN A 126 -5.85 5.86 -9.39
CA ASN A 126 -5.38 7.21 -9.17
C ASN A 126 -6.47 8.00 -8.43
N LEU A 127 -6.26 8.30 -7.14
CA LEU A 127 -7.23 9.02 -6.32
C LEU A 127 -7.30 10.54 -6.61
N LEU A 128 -6.44 11.03 -7.50
CA LEU A 128 -6.52 12.41 -8.00
C LEU A 128 -7.49 12.51 -9.17
N THR A 129 -7.52 11.51 -10.05
CA THR A 129 -8.34 11.50 -11.27
C THR A 129 -9.56 10.59 -11.20
N GLY A 130 -9.57 9.67 -10.23
CA GLY A 130 -10.53 8.58 -10.10
C GLY A 130 -10.32 7.44 -11.10
N ASP A 131 -9.22 7.43 -11.85
CA ASP A 131 -9.02 6.42 -12.90
C ASP A 131 -8.55 5.11 -12.28
N TYR A 132 -9.28 4.04 -12.55
CA TYR A 132 -8.99 2.66 -12.15
C TYR A 132 -8.55 1.85 -13.37
N ILE A 133 -7.53 1.01 -13.16
CA ILE A 133 -7.04 0.05 -14.15
C ILE A 133 -6.84 -1.29 -13.45
N GLY A 134 -7.55 -2.33 -13.90
CA GLY A 134 -7.43 -3.70 -13.39
C GLY A 134 -7.01 -4.68 -14.49
N ASN A 135 -6.00 -5.49 -14.21
CA ASN A 135 -5.50 -6.57 -15.06
C ASN A 135 -5.65 -7.89 -14.31
N TRP A 136 -6.75 -8.58 -14.58
CA TRP A 136 -7.14 -9.79 -13.84
C TRP A 136 -7.17 -11.02 -14.73
N HIS A 137 -7.06 -12.17 -14.09
CA HIS A 137 -7.20 -13.50 -14.64
C HIS A 137 -8.15 -14.25 -13.73
N TYR A 138 -9.02 -15.07 -14.32
CA TYR A 138 -9.73 -16.11 -13.58
C TYR A 138 -9.13 -17.46 -13.94
N TYR A 139 -9.41 -18.47 -13.13
CA TYR A 139 -9.04 -19.84 -13.47
C TYR A 139 -10.22 -20.58 -14.06
N ASP A 140 -10.00 -21.16 -15.24
CA ASP A 140 -10.96 -22.00 -15.92
C ASP A 140 -10.56 -23.47 -15.71
N HIS A 141 -11.23 -24.17 -14.81
CA HIS A 141 -10.95 -25.59 -14.53
C HIS A 141 -11.25 -26.50 -15.73
N LEU A 142 -12.11 -26.08 -16.66
CA LEU A 142 -12.50 -26.89 -17.82
C LEU A 142 -11.58 -26.66 -19.03
N ALA A 143 -10.74 -25.63 -18.99
CA ALA A 143 -9.78 -25.36 -20.05
C ALA A 143 -8.71 -26.46 -20.15
N ASN A 144 -8.06 -26.53 -21.33
CA ASN A 144 -6.93 -27.41 -21.59
C ASN A 144 -7.22 -28.90 -21.28
N ASN A 145 -8.33 -29.44 -21.79
CA ASN A 145 -8.78 -30.81 -21.53
C ASN A 145 -8.89 -31.09 -20.01
N GLU A 146 -9.58 -30.22 -19.28
CA GLU A 146 -9.79 -30.31 -17.82
C GLU A 146 -8.50 -30.22 -16.98
N LYS A 147 -7.37 -29.83 -17.57
CA LYS A 147 -6.12 -29.54 -16.83
C LYS A 147 -6.11 -28.15 -16.22
N GLY A 148 -7.06 -27.31 -16.62
CA GLY A 148 -7.22 -25.94 -16.18
C GLY A 148 -6.24 -24.95 -16.83
N GLU A 149 -6.61 -23.68 -16.80
CA GLU A 149 -5.82 -22.57 -17.34
C GLU A 149 -6.15 -21.26 -16.61
N LEU A 150 -5.15 -20.41 -16.38
CA LEU A 150 -5.38 -19.00 -16.04
C LEU A 150 -5.78 -18.22 -17.29
N VAL A 151 -7.01 -17.76 -17.33
CA VAL A 151 -7.58 -17.01 -18.45
C VAL A 151 -7.57 -15.53 -18.13
N LYS A 152 -6.87 -14.76 -18.96
CA LYS A 152 -6.84 -13.30 -18.86
C LYS A 152 -8.19 -12.69 -19.21
N ILE A 153 -8.68 -11.81 -18.33
CA ILE A 153 -9.83 -10.95 -18.55
C ILE A 153 -9.38 -9.68 -19.29
N PRO A 154 -10.19 -9.11 -20.21
CA PRO A 154 -9.91 -7.80 -20.78
C PRO A 154 -9.61 -6.75 -19.70
N THR A 155 -8.59 -5.91 -19.92
CA THR A 155 -8.22 -4.85 -18.97
C THR A 155 -9.43 -3.98 -18.63
N ILE A 156 -9.73 -3.91 -17.34
CA ILE A 156 -10.84 -3.13 -16.82
C ILE A 156 -10.36 -1.70 -16.66
N LYS A 157 -11.05 -0.76 -17.32
CA LYS A 157 -10.83 0.67 -17.13
C LYS A 157 -12.14 1.28 -16.64
N ALA A 158 -12.09 1.91 -15.49
CA ALA A 158 -13.25 2.56 -14.88
C ALA A 158 -12.87 3.92 -14.30
N LYS A 159 -13.86 4.78 -14.11
CA LYS A 159 -13.67 6.08 -13.46
C LYS A 159 -14.56 6.15 -12.23
N MET A 160 -13.95 6.35 -11.07
CA MET A 160 -14.62 6.41 -9.78
C MET A 160 -14.01 7.53 -8.93
N PRO A 161 -14.61 8.73 -8.97
CA PRO A 161 -14.20 9.81 -8.09
C PRO A 161 -14.37 9.41 -6.63
N LEU A 162 -13.35 9.64 -5.81
CA LEU A 162 -13.35 9.36 -4.39
C LEU A 162 -13.08 10.64 -3.59
N LYS A 163 -13.61 10.68 -2.37
CA LYS A 163 -13.34 11.78 -1.45
C LYS A 163 -11.84 11.80 -1.11
N LYS A 164 -11.32 12.98 -0.81
CA LYS A 164 -9.95 13.10 -0.31
C LYS A 164 -9.82 12.31 0.99
N ILE A 165 -8.78 11.51 1.10
CA ILE A 165 -8.38 10.81 2.31
C ILE A 165 -7.04 11.39 2.72
N TYR A 166 -6.95 11.88 3.95
CA TYR A 166 -5.71 12.39 4.52
C TYR A 166 -5.13 11.39 5.50
N LEU A 167 -3.84 11.52 5.78
CA LEU A 167 -3.10 10.60 6.64
C LEU A 167 -3.79 10.39 7.98
N GLU A 168 -4.28 11.45 8.62
CA GLU A 168 -4.91 11.37 9.94
C GLU A 168 -6.26 10.66 9.94
N ASP A 169 -6.88 10.56 8.76
CA ASP A 169 -8.16 9.89 8.54
C ASP A 169 -7.98 8.49 7.90
N PHE A 170 -6.74 8.10 7.59
CA PHE A 170 -6.43 6.87 6.88
C PHE A 170 -6.39 5.68 7.85
N ASP A 171 -7.21 4.67 7.56
CA ASP A 171 -7.12 3.30 8.07
C ASP A 171 -7.08 2.32 6.88
N GLU A 172 -6.85 1.05 7.18
CA GLU A 172 -6.92 -0.02 6.19
C GLU A 172 -8.33 -0.24 5.62
N GLY A 173 -9.37 0.11 6.37
CA GLY A 173 -10.76 0.05 5.91
C GLY A 173 -11.01 0.89 4.65
N GLN A 174 -10.30 2.01 4.48
CA GLN A 174 -10.37 2.81 3.25
C GLN A 174 -9.85 2.08 2.02
N TYR A 175 -8.87 1.17 2.19
CA TYR A 175 -8.38 0.30 1.11
C TYR A 175 -9.44 -0.75 0.76
N TYR A 176 -9.94 -1.50 1.76
CA TYR A 176 -10.96 -2.55 1.52
C TYR A 176 -12.25 -2.01 0.92
N ALA A 177 -12.75 -0.87 1.44
CA ALA A 177 -13.93 -0.21 0.90
C ALA A 177 -13.77 0.21 -0.56
N MET A 178 -12.53 0.33 -1.04
CA MET A 178 -12.26 0.59 -2.44
C MET A 178 -12.25 -0.70 -3.27
N THR A 179 -11.54 -1.74 -2.82
CA THR A 179 -11.56 -3.05 -3.48
C THR A 179 -12.99 -3.55 -3.64
N ASP A 180 -13.83 -3.43 -2.60
CA ASP A 180 -15.25 -3.80 -2.63
C ASP A 180 -16.06 -3.07 -3.72
N LYS A 181 -15.70 -1.83 -4.06
CA LYS A 181 -16.35 -1.09 -5.14
C LYS A 181 -15.97 -1.60 -6.53
N PHE A 182 -14.80 -2.21 -6.68
CA PHE A 182 -14.30 -2.71 -7.95
C PHE A 182 -14.56 -4.20 -8.17
N SER A 183 -14.72 -5.00 -7.10
CA SER A 183 -15.01 -6.45 -7.20
C SER A 183 -16.18 -6.78 -8.15
N PRO A 184 -17.34 -6.08 -8.11
CA PRO A 184 -18.44 -6.36 -9.05
C PRO A 184 -18.08 -6.06 -10.51
N LEU A 185 -17.15 -5.13 -10.77
CA LEU A 185 -16.66 -4.88 -12.13
C LEU A 185 -15.77 -6.03 -12.60
N VAL A 186 -14.95 -6.62 -11.73
CA VAL A 186 -14.12 -7.78 -12.04
C VAL A 186 -15.00 -8.98 -12.39
N GLU A 187 -15.95 -9.31 -11.52
CA GLU A 187 -16.90 -10.42 -11.72
C GLU A 187 -17.66 -10.27 -13.05
N LYS A 188 -18.16 -9.06 -13.35
CA LYS A 188 -18.85 -8.79 -14.62
C LYS A 188 -17.96 -9.04 -15.84
N HIS A 189 -16.69 -8.64 -15.80
CA HIS A 189 -15.79 -8.85 -16.94
C HIS A 189 -15.35 -10.31 -17.07
N GLU A 190 -15.21 -11.03 -15.96
CA GLU A 190 -15.01 -12.47 -15.93
C GLU A 190 -16.16 -13.19 -16.65
N ASP A 191 -17.41 -12.92 -16.26
CA ASP A 191 -18.60 -13.51 -16.86
C ASP A 191 -18.69 -13.28 -18.37
N LEU A 192 -18.36 -12.06 -18.80
CA LEU A 192 -18.33 -11.72 -20.22
C LEU A 192 -17.26 -12.52 -20.97
N GLU A 193 -16.09 -12.70 -20.37
CA GLU A 193 -15.00 -13.49 -20.95
C GLU A 193 -15.34 -14.99 -21.01
N ARG A 194 -15.95 -15.54 -19.95
CA ARG A 194 -16.47 -16.92 -19.93
C ARG A 194 -17.49 -17.15 -21.04
N LYS A 195 -18.49 -16.27 -21.17
CA LYS A 195 -19.49 -16.31 -22.25
C LYS A 195 -18.89 -16.19 -23.64
N ARG A 196 -17.83 -15.39 -23.80
CA ARG A 196 -17.11 -15.22 -25.07
C ARG A 196 -16.37 -16.49 -25.48
N ARG A 197 -15.71 -17.16 -24.53
CA ARG A 197 -15.00 -18.43 -24.78
C ARG A 197 -15.95 -19.59 -25.07
N ALA A 198 -17.09 -19.67 -24.37
CA ALA A 198 -18.09 -20.72 -24.61
C ALA A 198 -18.75 -20.69 -26.00
N LYS A 199 -18.61 -19.58 -26.74
CA LYS A 199 -19.12 -19.43 -28.12
C LYS A 199 -18.10 -19.81 -29.20
N ARG A 200 -16.87 -20.13 -28.83
CA ARG A 200 -15.80 -20.54 -29.74
C ARG A 200 -15.72 -22.06 -29.79
#